data_AF-A0A944CP60-F1
#
_entry.id   AF-A0A944CP60-F1
#
_cell.length_a   1.000
_cell.length_b   1.000
_cell.length_c   1.000
_cell.angle_alpha   90.00
_cell.angle_beta   90.00
_cell.angle_gamma   90.00
#
_symmetry.space_group_name_H-M   'P 1'
#
loop_
_entity.id
_entity.type
_entity.pdbx_description
1 polymer ?
#
loop_
_entity_poly.entity_id
_entity_poly.type
_entity_poly.pdbx_seq_one_letter_code
_entity_poly.pdbx_strand_id
1 'polypeptide(L)' 'MKFNRLVWIIFVPLFLFFLALFYIEVSVYSLLPLEQGGMSFYTELKNVWYRSVSLYAILVIVSFFFYLLLIRKRR' A
#
# COMPACT_ATOMS: atom_id res chain seq x y z
N MET A 1 -15.34 13.93 17.87
CA MET A 1 -13.87 13.97 17.69
C MET A 1 -13.16 12.63 17.94
N LYS A 2 -13.50 11.85 18.99
CA LYS A 2 -12.81 10.59 19.35
C LYS A 2 -12.80 9.51 18.25
N PHE A 3 -13.94 9.28 17.57
CA PHE A 3 -14.03 8.29 16.50
C PHE A 3 -13.10 8.60 15.31
N ASN A 4 -13.02 9.88 14.90
CA ASN A 4 -12.08 10.29 13.87
C ASN A 4 -10.65 10.02 14.30
N ARG A 5 -10.29 10.42 15.52
CA ARG A 5 -8.92 10.25 16.02
C ARG A 5 -8.51 8.78 16.09
N LEU A 6 -9.42 7.88 16.49
CA LEU A 6 -9.22 6.43 16.48
C LEU A 6 -9.00 5.86 15.06
N VAL A 7 -9.82 6.28 14.10
CA VAL A 7 -9.66 5.87 12.69
C VAL A 7 -8.29 6.32 12.18
N TRP A 8 -7.89 7.58 12.42
CA TRP A 8 -6.57 8.06 12.00
C TRP A 8 -5.40 7.33 12.68
N ILE A 9 -5.50 7.04 13.99
CA ILE A 9 -4.46 6.33 14.75
C ILE A 9 -4.25 4.91 14.24
N ILE A 10 -5.28 4.24 13.71
CA ILE A 10 -5.17 2.87 13.20
C ILE A 10 -4.79 2.86 11.72
N PHE A 11 -5.44 3.68 10.90
CA PHE A 11 -5.26 3.65 9.44
C PHE A 11 -3.91 4.22 9.00
N VAL A 12 -3.39 5.25 9.67
CA VAL A 12 -2.12 5.86 9.26
C VAL A 12 -0.94 4.91 9.46
N PRO A 13 -0.74 4.28 10.63
CA PRO A 13 0.35 3.32 10.80
C PRO A 13 0.20 2.10 9.90
N LEU A 14 -1.03 1.60 9.73
CA LEU A 14 -1.30 0.45 8.87
C LEU A 14 -0.97 0.77 7.40
N PHE A 15 -1.39 1.94 6.91
CA PHE A 15 -1.05 2.42 5.57
C PHE A 15 0.46 2.56 5.38
N LEU A 16 1.16 3.19 6.33
CA LEU A 16 2.62 3.37 6.28
C LEU A 16 3.35 2.02 6.31
N PHE A 17 2.88 1.05 7.09
CA PHE A 17 3.43 -0.29 7.14
C PHE A 17 3.37 -0.99 5.78
N PHE A 18 2.20 -0.99 5.13
CA PHE A 18 2.05 -1.61 3.81
C PHE A 18 2.77 -0.83 2.71
N LEU A 19 2.88 0.49 2.83
CA LEU A 19 3.68 1.31 1.92
C LEU A 19 5.17 0.95 2.02
N ALA A 20 5.69 0.77 3.22
CA ALA A 20 7.06 0.33 3.43
C ALA A 20 7.30 -1.09 2.90
N LEU A 21 6.36 -2.01 3.14
CA LEU A 21 6.43 -3.37 2.57
C LEU A 21 6.42 -3.35 1.04
N PHE A 22 5.57 -2.53 0.43
CA PHE A 22 5.52 -2.36 -1.02
C PHE A 22 6.85 -1.82 -1.57
N TYR A 23 7.44 -0.83 -0.91
CA TYR A 23 8.74 -0.29 -1.29
C TYR A 23 9.84 -1.35 -1.21
N ILE A 24 9.87 -2.14 -0.13
CA ILE A 24 10.83 -3.23 0.05
C ILE A 24 10.62 -4.29 -1.04
N GLU A 25 9.37 -4.69 -1.30
CA GLU A 25 9.01 -5.66 -2.35
C GLU A 25 9.57 -5.24 -3.71
N VAL A 26 9.29 -4.02 -4.16
CA VAL A 26 9.81 -3.50 -5.44
C VAL A 26 11.34 -3.42 -5.42
N SER A 27 11.93 -2.99 -4.30
CA SER A 27 13.38 -2.86 -4.17
C SER A 27 14.08 -4.21 -4.27
N VAL A 28 13.57 -5.25 -3.62
CA VAL A 28 14.14 -6.60 -3.65
C VAL A 28 14.14 -7.16 -5.06
N TYR A 29 13.03 -7.03 -5.80
CA TYR A 29 12.97 -7.51 -7.18
C TYR A 29 13.88 -6.72 -8.13
N SER A 30 14.08 -5.42 -7.86
CA SER A 30 14.97 -4.58 -8.67
C SER A 30 16.47 -4.81 -8.44
N LEU A 31 16.84 -5.37 -7.28
CA LEU A 31 18.24 -5.65 -6.90
C LEU A 31 18.71 -7.03 -7.35
N LEU A 32 17.81 -7.86 -7.89
CA LEU A 32 18.18 -9.17 -8.42
C LEU A 32 19.10 -8.99 -9.64
N PRO A 33 20.05 -9.92 -9.86
CA PRO A 33 20.81 -9.99 -11.10
C PRO A 33 19.87 -10.10 -12.30
N LEU A 34 20.25 -9.50 -13.44
CA LEU A 34 19.50 -9.62 -14.71
C LEU A 34 19.22 -11.09 -15.09
N GLU A 35 20.16 -11.98 -14.78
CA GLU A 35 20.03 -13.44 -15.00
C GLU A 35 18.92 -14.10 -14.17
N GLN A 36 18.51 -13.47 -13.06
CA GLN A 36 17.42 -13.92 -12.18
C GLN A 36 16.12 -13.14 -12.43
N GLY A 37 16.04 -12.38 -13.54
CA GLY A 37 14.89 -11.56 -13.88
C GLY A 37 14.89 -10.17 -13.25
N GLY A 38 16.03 -9.71 -12.71
CA GLY A 38 16.17 -8.36 -12.19
C GLY A 38 15.95 -7.31 -13.28
N MET A 39 14.99 -6.43 -13.06
CA MET A 39 14.69 -5.29 -13.93
C MET A 39 14.96 -3.98 -13.21
N SER A 40 15.08 -2.88 -13.97
CA SER A 40 15.18 -1.55 -13.36
C SER A 40 14.01 -1.29 -12.41
N PHE A 41 14.23 -0.55 -11.33
CA PHE A 41 13.19 -0.24 -10.32
C PHE A 41 11.87 0.24 -10.95
N TYR A 42 11.95 1.10 -11.96
CA TYR A 42 10.77 1.62 -12.66
C TYR A 42 10.05 0.57 -13.50
N THR A 43 10.79 -0.33 -14.13
CA THR A 43 10.22 -1.46 -14.88
C THR A 43 9.53 -2.43 -13.94
N GLU A 44 10.12 -2.69 -12.78
CA GLU A 44 9.57 -3.59 -11.78
C GLU A 44 8.33 -2.98 -11.12
N LEU A 45 8.37 -1.70 -10.77
CA LEU A 45 7.21 -0.97 -10.26
C LEU A 45 6.03 -1.01 -11.26
N LYS A 46 6.31 -0.96 -12.57
CA LYS A 46 5.30 -1.12 -13.62
C LYS A 46 4.74 -2.55 -13.70
N ASN A 47 5.46 -3.58 -13.27
CA ASN A 47 5.01 -4.98 -13.33
C ASN A 47 4.41 -5.47 -12.00
N VAL A 48 4.81 -4.90 -10.87
CA VAL A 48 4.41 -5.33 -9.53
C VAL A 48 2.95 -4.99 -9.20
N TRP A 49 2.34 -4.01 -9.88
CA TRP A 49 0.96 -3.55 -9.65
C TRP A 49 -0.13 -4.64 -9.62
N TYR A 50 -0.04 -5.70 -10.43
CA TYR A 50 -1.06 -6.77 -10.45
C TYR A 50 -0.72 -7.98 -9.57
N ARG A 51 0.49 -8.04 -9.02
CA ARG A 51 0.98 -9.20 -8.25
C ARG A 51 1.25 -8.88 -6.78
N SER A 52 1.48 -7.60 -6.45
CA SER A 52 1.83 -7.19 -5.10
C SER A 52 0.64 -7.26 -4.14
N VAL A 53 0.77 -8.16 -3.16
CA VAL A 53 -0.15 -8.26 -2.02
C VAL A 53 -0.15 -6.95 -1.23
N SER A 54 1.02 -6.31 -1.09
CA SER A 54 1.20 -5.03 -0.40
C SER A 54 0.37 -3.92 -1.04
N LEU A 55 0.37 -3.85 -2.37
CA LEU A 55 -0.41 -2.86 -3.12
C LEU A 55 -1.92 -3.10 -2.98
N TYR A 56 -2.37 -4.35 -3.06
CA TYR A 56 -3.77 -4.69 -2.83
C TYR A 56 -4.21 -4.35 -1.40
N ALA A 57 -3.37 -4.58 -0.40
CA ALA A 57 -3.65 -4.18 0.98
C ALA A 57 -3.81 -2.66 1.11
N ILE A 58 -2.94 -1.87 0.48
CA ILE A 58 -3.06 -0.40 0.43
C ILE A 58 -4.40 0.02 -0.18
N LEU A 59 -4.80 -0.58 -1.32
CA LEU A 59 -6.07 -0.27 -1.98
C LEU A 59 -7.28 -0.55 -1.09
N VAL A 60 -7.27 -1.68 -0.37
CA VAL A 60 -8.33 -2.05 0.57
C VAL A 60 -8.39 -1.07 1.73
N ILE A 61 -7.25 -0.72 2.33
CA ILE A 61 -7.17 0.25 3.43
C ILE A 61 -7.69 1.61 3.00
N VAL A 62 -7.27 2.10 1.84
CA VAL A 62 -7.74 3.39 1.30
C VAL A 62 -9.24 3.35 1.01
N SER A 63 -9.73 2.31 0.34
CA SER A 63 -11.15 2.15 0.04
C SER A 63 -12.01 2.11 1.30
N PHE A 64 -11.57 1.35 2.32
CA PHE A 64 -12.26 1.25 3.59
C PHE A 64 -12.22 2.57 4.39
N PHE A 65 -11.09 3.29 4.34
CA PHE A 65 -10.97 4.62 4.94
C PHE A 65 -11.96 5.62 4.31
N PHE A 66 -12.03 5.66 2.97
CA PHE A 66 -12.99 6.49 2.24
C PHE A 66 -14.44 6.10 2.56
N TYR A 67 -14.74 4.81 2.65
CA TYR A 67 -16.07 4.34 3.03
C TYR A 67 -16.49 4.84 4.41
N LEU A 68 -15.61 4.76 5.41
CA LEU A 68 -15.86 5.27 6.76
C LEU A 68 -16.06 6.80 6.77
N LEU A 69 -15.29 7.54 5.96
CA LEU A 69 -15.46 8.98 5.81
C LEU A 69 -16.83 9.34 5.20
N LEU A 70 -17.28 8.60 4.18
CA LEU A 70 -18.57 8.81 3.54
C LEU A 70 -19.74 8.54 4.49
N ILE A 71 -19.71 7.43 5.25
CA ILE A 71 -20.74 7.14 6.27
C ILE A 71 -20.79 8.27 7.29
N ARG A 72 -19.62 8.73 7.75
CA ARG A 72 -19.57 9.81 8.73
C ARG A 72 -20.10 11.13 8.18
N LYS A 73 -19.93 11.43 6.90
CA LYS A 73 -20.51 12.65 6.30
C LYS A 73 -22.05 12.57 6.20
N ARG A 74 -22.64 11.37 6.13
CA ARG A 74 -24.10 11.16 6.07
C ARG A 74 -24.80 11.12 7.44
N ARG A 75 -24.07 10.94 8.55
CA ARG A 75 -24.60 10.97 9.91
C ARG A 75 -24.32 12.32 10.57
#